data_AF-A0A4Q3C4P0-F1
#
_entry.id   AF-A0A4Q3C4P0-F1
#
_cell.length_a   1.000
_cell.length_b   1.000
_cell.length_c   1.000
_cell.angle_alpha   90.00
_cell.angle_beta   90.00
_cell.angle_gamma   90.00
#
_symmetry.space_group_name_H-M   'P 1'
#
loop_
_entity.id
_entity.type
_entity.pdbx_description
1 polymer ?
#
loop_
_entity_poly.entity_id
_entity_poly.type
_entity_poly.pdbx_seq_one_letter_code
_entity_poly.pdbx_strand_id
1 'polypeptide(L)'
;LIDTDLSKVEFFEFPTNDAWCRDHGPAFLINPETKQKVVIDWGYNAWGDKYPPYDLDDVIPTRIAEYYNLPVYHPGIVMEGGSVDFNGKGTVLTTTACLLNKNRNPHLNQQQIEGYLQNYYGVEQVLWLGDGIIGDDTDGHIDDITRFVNEDTVVTVVEENKNDENHHVLQENLQELKKMRLLNGKQLNIVELPMPDPVIYEDQRLPASYANFYIGNAAVVVPTFRCDKDDKALDILTQCFPDRKVVGIDSTDIIWGLGSFHCLSQQEPSV
;
A
#
# COMPACT_ATOMS: atom_id res chain seq x y z
N LEU A 1 11.56 -20.12 -11.66
CA LEU A 1 12.03 -19.58 -12.95
C LEU A 1 11.88 -20.54 -14.13
N ILE A 2 11.59 -21.84 -13.91
CA ILE A 2 11.21 -22.72 -15.03
C ILE A 2 9.91 -22.11 -15.63
N ASP A 3 9.94 -21.75 -16.91
CA ASP A 3 8.90 -21.05 -17.69
C ASP A 3 8.79 -19.52 -17.57
N THR A 4 9.70 -18.85 -16.85
CA THR A 4 9.76 -17.37 -16.84
C THR A 4 10.55 -16.85 -18.04
N ASP A 5 9.97 -15.93 -18.80
CA ASP A 5 10.70 -15.20 -19.85
C ASP A 5 11.66 -14.18 -19.23
N LEU A 6 12.91 -14.61 -19.02
CA LEU A 6 13.96 -13.79 -18.41
C LEU A 6 14.35 -12.57 -19.26
N SER A 7 13.93 -12.47 -20.52
CA SER A 7 14.15 -11.25 -21.32
C SER A 7 13.32 -10.06 -20.84
N LYS A 8 12.32 -10.31 -19.99
CA LYS A 8 11.46 -9.31 -19.34
C LYS A 8 11.84 -9.04 -17.89
N VAL A 9 12.96 -9.59 -17.42
CA VAL A 9 13.44 -9.45 -16.05
C VAL A 9 14.87 -8.92 -16.09
N GLU A 10 15.08 -7.75 -15.51
CA GLU A 10 16.40 -7.16 -15.33
C GLU A 10 16.77 -7.20 -13.84
N PHE A 11 18.03 -7.51 -13.55
CA PHE A 11 18.54 -7.61 -12.18
C PHE A 11 19.46 -6.43 -11.89
N PHE A 12 19.28 -5.84 -10.72
CA PHE A 12 20.07 -4.72 -10.22
C PHE A 12 20.76 -5.13 -8.92
N GLU A 13 22.07 -4.92 -8.85
CA GLU A 13 22.86 -5.17 -7.63
C GLU A 13 22.82 -3.94 -6.72
N PHE A 14 21.66 -3.68 -6.11
CA PHE A 14 21.50 -2.67 -5.08
C PHE A 14 21.36 -3.35 -3.72
N PRO A 15 22.34 -3.21 -2.81
CA PRO A 15 22.20 -3.72 -1.45
C PRO A 15 21.00 -3.08 -0.74
N THR A 16 20.20 -3.90 -0.06
CA THR A 16 19.09 -3.54 0.83
C THR A 16 19.28 -4.21 2.20
N ASN A 17 18.67 -3.67 3.26
CA ASN A 17 18.56 -4.34 4.56
C ASN A 17 17.32 -5.24 4.60
N ASP A 18 16.23 -4.85 3.94
CA ASP A 18 15.00 -5.62 3.83
C ASP A 18 14.50 -5.78 2.37
N ALA A 19 13.29 -6.32 2.19
CA ALA A 19 12.71 -6.60 0.88
C ALA A 19 11.50 -5.71 0.53
N TRP A 20 11.13 -4.76 1.39
CA TRP A 20 9.84 -4.07 1.34
C TRP A 20 9.87 -2.86 0.41
N CYS A 21 10.08 -3.16 -0.87
CA CYS A 21 10.25 -2.17 -1.93
C CYS A 21 9.05 -1.22 -2.09
N ARG A 22 7.86 -1.59 -1.61
CA ARG A 22 6.74 -0.65 -1.51
C ARG A 22 7.06 0.56 -0.64
N ASP A 23 7.74 0.31 0.47
CA ASP A 23 7.88 1.27 1.56
C ASP A 23 9.15 2.08 1.43
N HIS A 24 10.28 1.43 1.14
CA HIS A 24 11.56 2.10 0.90
C HIS A 24 11.79 2.47 -0.57
N GLY A 25 10.93 2.05 -1.50
CA GLY A 25 11.17 2.20 -2.93
C GLY A 25 10.76 3.56 -3.51
N PRO A 26 11.08 3.79 -4.79
CA PRO A 26 10.89 5.08 -5.44
C PRO A 26 9.41 5.41 -5.64
N ALA A 27 8.97 6.56 -5.11
CA ALA A 27 7.69 7.14 -5.45
C ALA A 27 7.78 7.88 -6.80
N PHE A 28 7.39 7.21 -7.87
CA PHE A 28 7.40 7.78 -9.21
C PHE A 28 6.23 8.73 -9.47
N LEU A 29 6.53 9.87 -10.09
CA LEU A 29 5.53 10.83 -10.57
C LEU A 29 5.77 11.18 -12.02
N ILE A 30 4.70 11.50 -12.73
CA ILE A 30 4.75 11.96 -14.11
C ILE A 30 4.10 13.33 -14.18
N ASN A 31 4.83 14.31 -14.70
CA ASN A 31 4.25 15.59 -15.06
C ASN A 31 3.26 15.39 -16.23
N PRO A 32 1.96 15.71 -16.04
CA PRO A 32 0.94 15.40 -17.05
C PRO A 32 1.12 16.18 -18.36
N GLU A 33 1.73 17.36 -18.30
CA GLU A 33 1.96 18.25 -19.46
C GLU A 33 3.25 17.91 -20.19
N THR A 34 4.38 17.86 -19.46
CA THR A 34 5.71 17.67 -20.06
C THR A 34 6.08 16.22 -20.25
N LYS A 35 5.32 15.30 -19.65
CA LYS A 35 5.60 13.86 -19.65
C LYS A 35 6.92 13.48 -18.95
N GLN A 36 7.52 14.42 -18.23
CA GLN A 36 8.72 14.16 -17.43
C GLN A 36 8.39 13.27 -16.25
N LYS A 37 9.16 12.18 -16.10
CA LYS A 37 9.14 11.30 -14.93
C LYS A 37 10.15 11.78 -13.90
N VAL A 38 9.78 11.76 -12.63
CA VAL A 38 10.63 12.09 -11.48
C VAL A 38 10.43 11.04 -10.38
N VAL A 39 11.38 10.98 -9.44
CA VAL A 39 11.28 10.16 -8.24
C VAL A 39 11.22 11.08 -7.03
N ILE A 40 10.32 10.77 -6.10
CA ILE A 40 10.35 11.31 -4.75
C ILE A 40 11.00 10.26 -3.85
N ASP A 41 12.04 10.71 -3.15
CA ASP A 41 12.81 9.93 -2.20
C ASP A 41 12.42 10.40 -0.80
N TRP A 42 11.49 9.67 -0.19
CA TRP A 42 11.00 9.91 1.15
C TRP A 42 11.95 9.26 2.16
N GLY A 43 12.05 9.82 3.35
CA GLY A 43 12.82 9.17 4.40
C GLY A 43 12.18 7.83 4.79
N TYR A 44 13.00 6.83 5.01
CA TYR A 44 12.63 5.53 5.53
C TYR A 44 13.33 5.29 6.88
N ASN A 45 12.59 4.78 7.86
CA ASN A 45 13.14 4.48 9.18
C ASN A 45 12.73 3.10 9.70
N ALA A 46 12.45 2.14 8.81
CA ALA A 46 11.96 0.80 9.18
C ALA A 46 10.75 0.87 10.13
N TRP A 47 9.71 1.56 9.66
CA TRP A 47 8.42 1.76 10.32
C TRP A 47 8.54 2.25 11.77
N GLY A 48 9.35 3.28 12.01
CA GLY A 48 9.52 3.86 13.34
C GLY A 48 10.63 3.21 14.17
N ASP A 49 11.78 2.97 13.54
CA ASP A 49 13.00 2.42 14.12
C ASP A 49 12.84 0.99 14.67
N LYS A 50 11.90 0.21 14.12
CA LYS A 50 11.64 -1.17 14.57
C LYS A 50 12.75 -2.13 14.13
N TYR A 51 13.34 -1.90 12.96
CA TYR A 51 14.35 -2.81 12.36
C TYR A 51 15.60 -2.08 11.88
N PRO A 52 16.45 -1.56 12.79
CA PRO A 52 17.75 -1.02 12.41
C PRO A 52 18.76 -2.15 12.09
N PRO A 53 19.72 -1.92 11.19
CA PRO A 53 19.90 -0.73 10.36
C PRO A 53 19.02 -0.74 9.09
N TYR A 54 18.71 0.45 8.57
CA TYR A 54 17.88 0.68 7.37
C TYR A 54 18.55 1.64 6.36
N ASP A 55 19.86 1.89 6.51
CA ASP A 55 20.62 2.83 5.68
C ASP A 55 20.76 2.38 4.21
N LEU A 56 20.67 1.07 3.95
CA LEU A 56 20.72 0.52 2.60
C LEU A 56 19.34 0.56 1.92
N ASP A 57 18.26 0.57 2.69
CA ASP A 57 16.89 0.69 2.19
C ASP A 57 16.57 2.15 1.82
N ASP A 58 16.90 3.10 2.72
CA ASP A 58 16.62 4.55 2.56
C ASP A 58 17.25 5.16 1.29
N VAL A 59 18.31 4.54 0.74
CA VAL A 59 19.01 5.04 -0.46
C VAL A 59 18.51 4.41 -1.78
N ILE A 60 17.60 3.43 -1.72
CA ILE A 60 17.10 2.73 -2.92
C ILE A 60 16.44 3.66 -3.94
N PRO A 61 15.58 4.62 -3.57
CA PRO A 61 14.96 5.52 -4.54
C PRO A 61 16.00 6.34 -5.31
N THR A 62 17.01 6.87 -4.61
CA THR A 62 18.13 7.61 -5.22
C THR A 62 18.91 6.73 -6.19
N ARG A 63 19.27 5.49 -5.82
CA ARG A 63 20.02 4.58 -6.72
C ARG A 63 19.24 4.24 -7.99
N ILE A 64 17.93 3.98 -7.86
CA ILE A 64 17.07 3.69 -9.02
C ILE A 64 16.98 4.91 -9.94
N ALA A 65 16.81 6.11 -9.36
CA ALA A 65 16.75 7.33 -10.15
C ALA A 65 18.07 7.65 -10.87
N GLU A 66 19.22 7.45 -10.22
CA GLU A 66 20.54 7.59 -10.84
C GLU A 66 20.69 6.65 -12.03
N TYR A 67 20.28 5.38 -11.89
CA TYR A 67 20.33 4.40 -12.97
C TYR A 67 19.50 4.83 -14.19
N TYR A 68 18.26 5.28 -13.96
CA TYR A 68 17.38 5.75 -15.03
C TYR A 68 17.62 7.21 -15.46
N ASN A 69 18.60 7.90 -14.87
CA ASN A 69 18.88 9.31 -15.09
C ASN A 69 17.62 10.20 -14.90
N LEU A 70 16.88 9.94 -13.82
CA LEU A 70 15.67 10.67 -13.44
C LEU A 70 15.98 11.73 -12.38
N PRO A 71 15.32 12.89 -12.40
CA PRO A 71 15.36 13.83 -11.28
C PRO A 71 14.81 13.19 -10.00
N VAL A 72 15.49 13.46 -8.89
CA VAL A 72 15.08 13.06 -7.54
C VAL A 72 14.82 14.28 -6.67
N TYR A 73 13.80 14.19 -5.82
CA TYR A 73 13.47 15.19 -4.81
C TYR A 73 13.35 14.53 -3.44
N HIS A 74 13.92 15.19 -2.42
CA HIS A 74 13.93 14.73 -1.03
C HIS A 74 13.06 15.63 -0.15
N PRO A 75 11.84 15.22 0.22
CA PRO A 75 10.95 16.04 1.04
C PRO A 75 11.44 16.24 2.49
N GLY A 76 12.29 15.34 2.98
CA GLY A 76 12.90 15.43 4.32
C GLY A 76 11.98 15.00 5.47
N ILE A 77 10.95 14.21 5.18
CA ILE A 77 10.06 13.58 6.17
C ILE A 77 10.04 12.06 5.95
N VAL A 78 9.67 11.32 6.98
CA VAL A 78 9.51 9.86 6.89
C VAL A 78 8.14 9.54 6.29
N MET A 79 8.07 8.72 5.24
CA MET A 79 6.80 8.23 4.69
C MET A 79 7.03 7.00 3.81
N GLU A 80 6.23 5.97 4.04
CA GLU A 80 6.27 4.69 3.32
C GLU A 80 5.18 4.62 2.23
N GLY A 81 5.50 4.06 1.06
CA GLY A 81 4.53 3.93 -0.03
C GLY A 81 3.29 3.10 0.31
N GLY A 82 3.38 2.12 1.23
CA GLY A 82 2.24 1.32 1.69
C GLY A 82 1.29 2.09 2.61
N SER A 83 1.71 3.24 3.13
CA SER A 83 0.89 4.10 3.99
C SER A 83 -0.10 4.98 3.23
N VAL A 84 -0.01 5.04 1.90
CA VAL A 84 -0.84 5.90 1.02
C VAL A 84 -1.38 5.13 -0.19
N ASP A 85 -2.61 5.47 -0.62
CA ASP A 85 -3.23 4.87 -1.81
C ASP A 85 -4.01 5.92 -2.64
N PHE A 86 -3.91 5.86 -3.97
CA PHE A 86 -4.28 6.97 -4.86
C PHE A 86 -5.35 6.59 -5.88
N ASN A 87 -6.31 7.48 -6.13
CA ASN A 87 -7.34 7.25 -7.17
C ASN A 87 -6.96 7.78 -8.57
N GLY A 88 -5.79 8.42 -8.72
CA GLY A 88 -5.36 9.05 -9.97
C GLY A 88 -6.17 10.29 -10.38
N LYS A 89 -7.02 10.83 -9.49
CA LYS A 89 -7.90 11.99 -9.70
C LYS A 89 -7.84 12.97 -8.52
N GLY A 90 -6.66 13.13 -7.94
CA GLY A 90 -6.39 14.14 -6.93
C GLY A 90 -6.80 13.75 -5.50
N THR A 91 -7.18 12.50 -5.24
CA THR A 91 -7.48 12.01 -3.88
C THR A 91 -6.48 10.93 -3.47
N VAL A 92 -5.97 11.06 -2.23
CA VAL A 92 -5.19 10.02 -1.54
C VAL A 92 -5.93 9.53 -0.29
N LEU A 93 -5.88 8.23 -0.03
CA LEU A 93 -6.28 7.58 1.22
C LEU A 93 -5.04 7.32 2.08
N THR A 94 -5.20 7.46 3.39
CA THR A 94 -4.18 7.14 4.39
C THR A 94 -4.87 6.82 5.73
N THR A 95 -4.10 6.39 6.73
CA THR A 95 -4.58 6.19 8.10
C THR A 95 -4.00 7.22 9.06
N THR A 96 -4.77 7.57 10.11
CA THR A 96 -4.26 8.37 11.22
C THR A 96 -3.28 7.57 12.07
N ALA A 97 -3.50 6.25 12.19
CA ALA A 97 -2.66 5.38 13.00
C ALA A 97 -1.20 5.37 12.52
N CYS A 98 -0.96 5.43 11.21
CA CYS A 98 0.38 5.42 10.65
C CYS A 98 0.98 6.84 10.57
N LEU A 99 0.43 7.72 9.73
CA LEU A 99 1.11 8.98 9.42
C LEU A 99 1.14 9.98 10.59
N LEU A 100 0.22 9.86 11.56
CA LEU A 100 0.25 10.68 12.78
C LEU A 100 0.98 9.99 13.94
N ASN A 101 1.53 8.80 13.72
CA ASN A 101 2.35 8.14 14.73
C ASN A 101 3.60 8.98 15.03
N LYS A 102 3.91 9.10 16.32
CA LYS A 102 5.07 9.86 16.80
C LYS A 102 6.40 9.23 16.39
N ASN A 103 6.42 7.96 15.98
CA ASN A 103 7.61 7.30 15.47
C ASN A 103 7.91 7.61 13.99
N ARG A 104 7.01 8.30 13.27
CA ARG A 104 7.25 8.82 11.92
C ARG A 104 7.73 10.26 11.95
N ASN A 105 6.80 11.18 12.16
CA ASN A 105 7.06 12.62 12.08
C ASN A 105 6.51 13.35 13.31
N PRO A 106 7.09 13.17 14.52
CA PRO A 106 6.54 13.71 15.77
C PRO A 106 6.49 15.24 15.84
N HIS A 107 7.16 15.92 14.91
CA HIS A 107 7.25 17.37 14.80
C HIS A 107 6.20 17.97 13.85
N LEU A 108 5.41 17.13 13.17
CA LEU A 108 4.36 17.56 12.24
C LEU A 108 2.98 17.26 12.80
N ASN A 109 2.02 18.15 12.52
CA ASN A 109 0.61 17.88 12.70
C ASN A 109 -0.02 17.38 11.39
N GLN A 110 -1.28 16.95 11.45
CA GLN A 110 -2.02 16.42 10.31
C GLN A 110 -2.05 17.39 9.12
N GLN A 111 -2.33 18.67 9.33
CA GLN A 111 -2.39 19.68 8.26
C GLN A 111 -1.03 19.85 7.56
N GLN A 112 0.07 19.75 8.30
CA GLN A 112 1.42 19.82 7.72
C GLN A 112 1.71 18.58 6.87
N ILE A 113 1.33 17.39 7.34
CA ILE A 113 1.46 16.14 6.57
C ILE A 113 0.62 16.21 5.29
N GLU A 114 -0.63 16.68 5.37
CA GLU A 114 -1.47 16.93 4.19
C GLU A 114 -0.77 17.86 3.19
N GLY A 115 -0.11 18.91 3.66
CA GLY A 115 0.69 19.80 2.81
C GLY A 115 1.85 19.09 2.10
N TYR A 116 2.55 18.16 2.76
CA TYR A 116 3.58 17.35 2.09
C TYR A 116 2.97 16.43 1.02
N LEU A 117 1.87 15.75 1.33
CA LEU A 117 1.19 14.87 0.37
C LEU A 117 0.71 15.68 -0.85
N GLN A 118 0.08 16.84 -0.64
CA GLN A 118 -0.36 17.71 -1.73
C GLN A 118 0.80 18.22 -2.58
N ASN A 119 1.87 18.72 -1.95
CA ASN A 119 3.00 19.33 -2.67
C ASN A 119 3.85 18.32 -3.44
N TYR A 120 4.03 17.11 -2.90
CA TYR A 120 4.93 16.13 -3.48
C TYR A 120 4.20 15.03 -4.26
N TYR A 121 2.94 14.70 -3.96
CA TYR A 121 2.15 13.77 -4.78
C TYR A 121 1.20 14.47 -5.78
N GLY A 122 1.05 15.79 -5.69
CA GLY A 122 0.16 16.54 -6.59
C GLY A 122 -1.32 16.22 -6.39
N VAL A 123 -1.69 15.73 -5.21
CA VAL A 123 -3.08 15.50 -4.82
C VAL A 123 -3.71 16.77 -4.28
N GLU A 124 -5.04 16.83 -4.27
CA GLU A 124 -5.82 17.95 -3.75
C GLU A 124 -6.52 17.59 -2.44
N GLN A 125 -6.91 16.32 -2.27
CA GLN A 125 -7.67 15.81 -1.14
C GLN A 125 -6.96 14.64 -0.46
N VAL A 126 -6.92 14.68 0.87
CA VAL A 126 -6.50 13.56 1.72
C VAL A 126 -7.72 13.08 2.49
N LEU A 127 -8.00 11.77 2.43
CA LEU A 127 -9.02 11.15 3.28
C LEU A 127 -8.32 10.23 4.29
N TRP A 128 -8.76 10.34 5.54
CA TRP A 128 -8.13 9.68 6.68
C TRP A 128 -9.03 8.59 7.24
N LEU A 129 -8.55 7.36 7.24
CA LEU A 129 -9.11 6.27 8.04
C LEU A 129 -8.44 6.21 9.41
N GLY A 130 -8.99 5.38 10.31
CA GLY A 130 -8.54 5.23 11.68
C GLY A 130 -7.39 4.24 11.83
N ASP A 131 -7.64 3.20 12.62
CA ASP A 131 -6.66 2.17 12.96
C ASP A 131 -6.54 1.08 11.88
N GLY A 132 -5.40 0.38 11.87
CA GLY A 132 -5.13 -0.77 11.01
C GLY A 132 -5.53 -2.11 11.64
N ILE A 133 -5.10 -3.22 11.01
CA ILE A 133 -5.44 -4.57 11.45
C ILE A 133 -4.50 -5.10 12.54
N ILE A 134 -4.96 -6.11 13.28
CA ILE A 134 -4.15 -6.83 14.27
C ILE A 134 -3.05 -7.63 13.59
N GLY A 135 -1.86 -7.61 14.20
CA GLY A 135 -0.66 -8.33 13.72
C GLY A 135 0.23 -7.48 12.82
N ASP A 136 -0.27 -6.33 12.36
CA ASP A 136 0.47 -5.36 11.58
C ASP A 136 1.55 -4.66 12.42
N ASP A 137 2.74 -4.53 11.87
CA ASP A 137 3.87 -3.82 12.48
C ASP A 137 4.18 -2.48 11.82
N THR A 138 3.41 -2.09 10.81
CA THR A 138 3.58 -0.83 10.09
C THR A 138 2.89 0.35 10.76
N ASP A 139 2.19 0.11 11.89
CA ASP A 139 1.33 1.06 12.62
C ASP A 139 0.06 1.45 11.85
N GLY A 140 -0.49 0.53 11.06
CA GLY A 140 -1.77 0.63 10.40
C GLY A 140 -1.68 1.16 8.99
N HIS A 141 -0.85 0.56 8.13
CA HIS A 141 -0.81 0.93 6.72
C HIS A 141 -2.19 0.81 6.05
N ILE A 142 -2.46 1.73 5.11
CA ILE A 142 -3.73 1.77 4.37
C ILE A 142 -3.84 0.58 3.42
N ASP A 143 -2.71 0.05 2.94
CA ASP A 143 -2.67 -0.99 1.93
C ASP A 143 -3.11 -2.38 2.41
N ASP A 144 -3.15 -2.60 3.71
CA ASP A 144 -3.74 -3.77 4.35
C ASP A 144 -5.24 -3.65 4.63
N ILE A 145 -5.82 -2.46 4.45
CA ILE A 145 -7.24 -2.22 4.77
C ILE A 145 -8.09 -1.80 3.58
N THR A 146 -7.68 -0.78 2.82
CA THR A 146 -8.55 -0.13 1.83
C THR A 146 -7.77 0.37 0.64
N ARG A 147 -8.19 -0.01 -0.56
CA ARG A 147 -7.50 0.31 -1.83
C ARG A 147 -8.46 0.90 -2.85
N PHE A 148 -8.05 1.92 -3.58
CA PHE A 148 -8.73 2.31 -4.80
C PHE A 148 -8.58 1.23 -5.86
N VAL A 149 -9.70 0.86 -6.48
CA VAL A 149 -9.71 -0.04 -7.66
C VAL A 149 -10.03 0.72 -8.95
N ASN A 150 -10.48 1.98 -8.83
CA ASN A 150 -10.63 2.95 -9.89
C ASN A 150 -10.75 4.38 -9.29
N GLU A 151 -11.12 5.36 -10.10
CA GLU A 151 -11.21 6.78 -9.70
C GLU A 151 -12.20 7.08 -8.57
N ASP A 152 -13.23 6.25 -8.37
CA ASP A 152 -14.32 6.52 -7.43
C ASP A 152 -14.75 5.35 -6.54
N THR A 153 -14.10 4.19 -6.70
CA THR A 153 -14.43 2.95 -6.01
C THR A 153 -13.24 2.47 -5.20
N VAL A 154 -13.52 2.13 -3.94
CA VAL A 154 -12.57 1.48 -3.04
C VAL A 154 -13.03 0.05 -2.77
N VAL A 155 -12.08 -0.85 -2.60
CA VAL A 155 -12.28 -2.09 -1.85
C VAL A 155 -11.80 -1.89 -0.42
N THR A 156 -12.52 -2.44 0.56
CA THR A 156 -12.14 -2.35 1.98
C THR A 156 -12.38 -3.68 2.68
N VAL A 157 -11.45 -4.11 3.53
CA VAL A 157 -11.58 -5.38 4.26
C VAL A 157 -12.56 -5.25 5.42
N VAL A 158 -13.39 -6.28 5.60
CA VAL A 158 -14.35 -6.40 6.70
C VAL A 158 -14.25 -7.76 7.35
N GLU A 159 -14.39 -7.79 8.66
CA GLU A 159 -14.48 -9.01 9.44
C GLU A 159 -15.94 -9.17 9.92
N GLU A 160 -16.58 -10.29 9.60
CA GLU A 160 -17.98 -10.57 9.96
C GLU A 160 -18.09 -11.18 11.37
N ASN A 161 -17.04 -11.86 11.84
CA ASN A 161 -16.99 -12.46 13.17
C ASN A 161 -16.80 -11.39 14.23
N LYS A 162 -17.88 -11.08 14.97
CA LYS A 162 -17.90 -10.08 16.04
C LYS A 162 -16.94 -10.34 17.21
N ASN A 163 -16.45 -11.58 17.34
CA ASN A 163 -15.49 -11.95 18.38
C ASN A 163 -14.04 -11.82 17.93
N ASP A 164 -13.80 -11.56 16.65
CA ASP A 164 -12.46 -11.29 16.14
C ASP A 164 -12.05 -9.86 16.47
N GLU A 165 -10.80 -9.67 16.88
CA GLU A 165 -10.24 -8.37 17.26
C GLU A 165 -10.27 -7.33 16.14
N ASN A 166 -10.22 -7.76 14.87
CA ASN A 166 -10.32 -6.87 13.72
C ASN A 166 -11.75 -6.34 13.48
N HIS A 167 -12.78 -6.99 14.03
CA HIS A 167 -14.17 -6.64 13.73
C HIS A 167 -14.49 -5.17 14.01
N HIS A 168 -14.14 -4.69 15.20
CA HIS A 168 -14.52 -3.34 15.61
C HIS A 168 -13.82 -2.27 14.75
N VAL A 169 -12.49 -2.36 14.63
CA VAL A 169 -11.68 -1.40 13.87
C VAL A 169 -12.09 -1.35 12.40
N LEU A 170 -12.32 -2.50 11.77
CA LEU A 170 -12.75 -2.55 10.37
C LEU A 170 -14.17 -2.01 10.17
N GLN A 171 -15.08 -2.24 11.13
CA GLN A 171 -16.42 -1.64 11.08
C GLN A 171 -16.36 -0.11 11.23
N GLU A 172 -15.48 0.43 12.08
CA GLU A 172 -15.29 1.88 12.21
C GLU A 172 -14.79 2.49 10.90
N ASN A 173 -13.75 1.90 10.30
CA ASN A 173 -13.24 2.33 8.99
C ASN A 173 -14.33 2.28 7.91
N LEU A 174 -15.14 1.22 7.88
CA LEU A 174 -16.28 1.11 6.95
C LEU A 174 -17.33 2.21 7.16
N GLN A 175 -17.62 2.59 8.42
CA GLN A 175 -18.54 3.70 8.71
C GLN A 175 -17.96 5.06 8.28
N GLU A 176 -16.65 5.27 8.43
CA GLU A 176 -16.00 6.49 7.96
C GLU A 176 -15.99 6.57 6.42
N LEU A 177 -15.65 5.49 5.72
CA LEU A 177 -15.73 5.42 4.25
C LEU A 177 -17.12 5.80 3.73
N LYS A 178 -18.19 5.33 4.40
CA LYS A 178 -19.57 5.67 4.03
C LYS A 178 -19.88 7.17 4.15
N LYS A 179 -19.15 7.92 4.98
CA LYS A 179 -19.31 9.38 5.13
C LYS A 179 -18.45 10.17 4.14
N MET A 180 -17.37 9.59 3.64
CA MET A 180 -16.43 10.27 2.74
C MET A 180 -17.04 10.66 1.40
N ARG A 181 -16.51 11.74 0.83
CA ARG A 181 -16.87 12.28 -0.48
C ARG A 181 -15.61 12.65 -1.23
N LEU A 182 -15.58 12.35 -2.52
CA LEU A 182 -14.52 12.78 -3.44
C LEU A 182 -14.63 14.28 -3.73
N LEU A 183 -13.60 14.85 -4.39
CA LEU A 183 -13.54 16.27 -4.79
C LEU A 183 -14.79 16.75 -5.55
N ASN A 184 -15.38 15.88 -6.38
CA ASN A 184 -16.60 16.19 -7.14
C ASN A 184 -17.90 16.07 -6.31
N GLY A 185 -17.80 15.85 -5.00
CA GLY A 185 -18.92 15.66 -4.08
C GLY A 185 -19.58 14.28 -4.15
N LYS A 186 -19.10 13.36 -5.01
CA LYS A 186 -19.62 12.00 -5.11
C LYS A 186 -19.23 11.19 -3.87
N GLN A 187 -20.16 10.36 -3.39
CA GLN A 187 -19.87 9.36 -2.38
C GLN A 187 -19.02 8.23 -2.96
N LEU A 188 -18.02 7.77 -2.20
CA LEU A 188 -17.23 6.60 -2.59
C LEU A 188 -18.14 5.41 -2.84
N ASN A 189 -17.90 4.70 -3.95
CA ASN A 189 -18.42 3.36 -4.11
C ASN A 189 -17.55 2.43 -3.24
N ILE A 190 -18.18 1.63 -2.38
CA ILE A 190 -17.46 0.76 -1.44
C ILE A 190 -17.79 -0.68 -1.78
N VAL A 191 -16.75 -1.47 -2.05
CA VAL A 191 -16.82 -2.91 -2.24
C VAL A 191 -16.17 -3.57 -1.02
N GLU A 192 -16.91 -4.40 -0.32
CA GLU A 192 -16.41 -5.08 0.88
C GLU A 192 -15.63 -6.35 0.48
N LEU A 193 -14.41 -6.50 0.97
CA LEU A 193 -13.60 -7.71 0.89
C LEU A 193 -13.65 -8.45 2.23
N PRO A 194 -13.77 -9.78 2.26
CA PRO A 194 -13.66 -10.51 3.52
C PRO A 194 -12.25 -10.39 4.09
N MET A 195 -12.08 -10.49 5.41
CA MET A 195 -10.78 -10.86 6.01
C MET A 195 -10.53 -12.37 5.82
N PRO A 196 -9.28 -12.82 5.59
CA PRO A 196 -8.95 -14.25 5.61
C PRO A 196 -9.21 -14.86 7.00
N ASP A 197 -9.18 -16.19 7.09
CA ASP A 197 -9.06 -16.81 8.41
C ASP A 197 -7.77 -16.36 9.11
N PRO A 198 -7.76 -16.26 10.46
CA PRO A 198 -6.56 -15.82 11.18
C PRO A 198 -5.36 -16.72 10.86
N VAL A 199 -4.30 -16.10 10.33
CA VAL A 199 -3.00 -16.77 10.14
C VAL A 199 -2.17 -16.55 11.41
N ILE A 200 -1.85 -17.65 12.09
CA ILE A 200 -1.08 -17.64 13.35
C ILE A 200 0.22 -18.40 13.15
N TYR A 201 1.34 -17.82 13.56
CA TYR A 201 2.64 -18.48 13.63
C TYR A 201 3.29 -18.19 14.98
N GLU A 202 3.76 -19.22 15.68
CA GLU A 202 4.37 -19.11 17.03
C GLU A 202 3.56 -18.22 18.01
N ASP A 203 2.25 -18.45 18.08
CA ASP A 203 1.28 -17.69 18.90
C ASP A 203 1.13 -16.20 18.54
N GLN A 204 1.76 -15.74 17.45
CA GLN A 204 1.59 -14.40 16.90
C GLN A 204 0.58 -14.41 15.74
N ARG A 205 -0.36 -13.47 15.78
CA ARG A 205 -1.27 -13.20 14.66
C ARG A 205 -0.54 -12.38 13.60
N LEU A 206 -0.60 -12.83 12.35
CA LEU A 206 0.02 -12.17 11.21
C LEU A 206 -0.99 -11.26 10.48
N PRO A 207 -0.54 -10.17 9.82
CA PRO A 207 -1.41 -9.20 9.16
C PRO A 207 -1.95 -9.70 7.80
N ALA A 208 -2.48 -10.92 7.77
CA ALA A 208 -3.03 -11.48 6.54
C ALA A 208 -4.24 -10.65 6.06
N SER A 209 -4.10 -10.07 4.87
CA SER A 209 -5.14 -9.27 4.23
C SER A 209 -5.16 -9.49 2.72
N TYR A 210 -6.37 -9.66 2.15
CA TYR A 210 -6.54 -9.70 0.70
C TYR A 210 -6.32 -8.32 0.06
N ALA A 211 -6.38 -7.21 0.81
CA ALA A 211 -6.15 -5.86 0.31
C ALA A 211 -4.69 -5.59 -0.08
N ASN A 212 -3.76 -6.42 0.41
CA ASN A 212 -2.33 -6.36 0.04
C ASN A 212 -2.04 -6.96 -1.36
N PHE A 213 -2.97 -6.75 -2.30
CA PHE A 213 -2.84 -7.16 -3.70
C PHE A 213 -2.03 -6.14 -4.51
N TYR A 214 -1.42 -6.63 -5.59
CA TYR A 214 -0.69 -5.81 -6.55
C TYR A 214 -1.45 -5.71 -7.89
N ILE A 215 -1.64 -4.47 -8.38
CA ILE A 215 -2.25 -4.20 -9.69
C ILE A 215 -1.13 -4.02 -10.73
N GLY A 216 -0.99 -5.00 -11.62
CA GLY A 216 -0.13 -4.91 -12.80
C GLY A 216 -0.91 -4.60 -14.09
N ASN A 217 -0.18 -4.40 -15.18
CA ASN A 217 -0.79 -4.13 -16.50
C ASN A 217 -1.62 -5.32 -17.02
N ALA A 218 -1.15 -6.55 -16.83
CA ALA A 218 -1.77 -7.75 -17.37
C ALA A 218 -2.61 -8.54 -16.35
N ALA A 219 -2.33 -8.35 -15.06
CA ALA A 219 -2.92 -9.15 -13.99
C ALA A 219 -3.00 -8.37 -12.68
N VAL A 220 -3.89 -8.81 -11.80
CA VAL A 220 -3.92 -8.43 -10.39
C VAL A 220 -3.49 -9.65 -9.59
N VAL A 221 -2.43 -9.51 -8.81
CA VAL A 221 -1.86 -10.59 -7.98
C VAL A 221 -2.39 -10.43 -6.57
N VAL A 222 -3.14 -11.42 -6.09
CA VAL A 222 -3.86 -11.37 -4.82
C VAL A 222 -3.26 -12.40 -3.87
N PRO A 223 -2.95 -12.02 -2.62
CA PRO A 223 -2.52 -12.98 -1.63
C PRO A 223 -3.64 -13.92 -1.23
N THR A 224 -3.33 -15.19 -1.08
CA THR A 224 -4.25 -16.23 -0.58
C THR A 224 -3.64 -16.92 0.63
N PHE A 225 -4.50 -17.45 1.51
CA PHE A 225 -4.09 -17.90 2.85
C PHE A 225 -4.59 -19.30 3.20
N ARG A 226 -4.92 -20.11 2.19
CA ARG A 226 -5.32 -21.52 2.32
C ARG A 226 -6.62 -21.69 3.10
N CYS A 227 -7.58 -20.79 2.89
CA CYS A 227 -8.91 -20.81 3.54
C CYS A 227 -10.05 -20.66 2.53
N ASP A 228 -11.29 -20.93 2.95
CA ASP A 228 -12.47 -20.89 2.07
C ASP A 228 -12.85 -19.49 1.58
N LYS A 229 -12.30 -18.44 2.21
CA LYS A 229 -12.49 -17.04 1.82
C LYS A 229 -11.60 -16.61 0.65
N ASP A 230 -10.60 -17.41 0.28
CA ASP A 230 -9.69 -17.11 -0.84
C ASP A 230 -10.49 -16.96 -2.14
N ASP A 231 -11.35 -17.93 -2.48
CA ASP A 231 -12.17 -17.89 -3.69
C ASP A 231 -13.13 -16.70 -3.69
N LYS A 232 -13.73 -16.36 -2.53
CA LYS A 232 -14.63 -15.21 -2.39
C LYS A 232 -13.89 -13.89 -2.67
N ALA A 233 -12.68 -13.72 -2.14
CA ALA A 233 -11.88 -12.52 -2.38
C ALA A 233 -11.47 -12.39 -3.85
N LEU A 234 -11.07 -13.50 -4.48
CA LEU A 234 -10.72 -13.54 -5.91
C LEU A 234 -11.92 -13.20 -6.80
N ASP A 235 -13.10 -13.71 -6.50
CA ASP A 235 -14.33 -13.42 -7.25
C ASP A 235 -14.74 -11.95 -7.17
N ILE A 236 -14.59 -11.33 -6.00
CA ILE A 236 -14.86 -9.89 -5.80
C ILE A 236 -13.87 -9.06 -6.60
N LEU A 237 -12.57 -9.32 -6.47
CA LEU A 237 -11.54 -8.58 -7.19
C LEU A 237 -11.66 -8.77 -8.70
N THR A 238 -12.09 -9.95 -9.17
CA THR A 238 -12.36 -10.19 -10.60
C THR A 238 -13.44 -9.26 -11.15
N GLN A 239 -14.46 -8.95 -10.34
CA GLN A 239 -15.51 -7.99 -10.72
C GLN A 239 -14.98 -6.54 -10.73
N CYS A 240 -14.05 -6.21 -9.84
CA CYS A 240 -13.39 -4.89 -9.82
C CYS A 240 -12.46 -4.67 -11.02
N PHE A 241 -11.86 -5.73 -11.56
CA PHE A 241 -10.88 -5.67 -12.64
C PHE A 241 -11.27 -6.53 -13.85
N PRO A 242 -12.37 -6.20 -14.56
CA PRO A 242 -12.91 -7.03 -15.65
C PRO A 242 -11.98 -7.13 -16.87
N ASP A 243 -11.00 -6.24 -16.98
CA ASP A 243 -10.02 -6.17 -18.07
C ASP A 243 -8.68 -6.85 -17.73
N ARG A 244 -8.52 -7.37 -16.50
CA ARG A 244 -7.30 -8.03 -16.04
C ARG A 244 -7.58 -9.43 -15.53
N LYS A 245 -6.57 -10.30 -15.64
CA LYS A 245 -6.63 -11.60 -14.98
C LYS A 245 -6.33 -11.42 -13.49
N VAL A 246 -7.27 -11.79 -12.62
CA VAL A 246 -7.00 -11.89 -11.18
C VAL A 246 -6.37 -13.25 -10.91
N VAL A 247 -5.23 -13.25 -10.20
CA VAL A 247 -4.44 -14.45 -9.91
C VAL A 247 -4.16 -14.51 -8.41
N GLY A 248 -4.72 -15.52 -7.75
CA GLY A 248 -4.38 -15.85 -6.38
C GLY A 248 -3.03 -16.55 -6.31
N ILE A 249 -2.15 -16.11 -5.42
CA ILE A 249 -0.90 -16.78 -5.09
C ILE A 249 -0.84 -16.98 -3.59
N ASP A 250 -0.42 -18.16 -3.16
CA ASP A 250 -0.29 -18.49 -1.75
C ASP A 250 0.76 -17.59 -1.08
N SER A 251 0.33 -16.86 -0.05
CA SER A 251 1.14 -15.91 0.69
C SER A 251 1.33 -16.33 2.16
N THR A 252 0.89 -17.52 2.57
CA THR A 252 1.01 -17.98 3.97
C THR A 252 2.45 -17.96 4.49
N ASP A 253 3.43 -18.26 3.64
CA ASP A 253 4.85 -18.23 4.05
C ASP A 253 5.44 -16.80 3.96
N ILE A 254 4.96 -15.97 3.02
CA ILE A 254 5.42 -14.59 2.84
C ILE A 254 4.93 -13.70 3.98
N ILE A 255 3.68 -13.89 4.42
CA ILE A 255 3.05 -13.05 5.45
C ILE A 255 3.68 -13.20 6.83
N TRP A 256 4.53 -14.22 7.02
CA TRP A 256 5.42 -14.30 8.20
C TRP A 256 6.37 -13.10 8.29
N GLY A 257 6.75 -12.51 7.15
CA GLY A 257 7.48 -11.25 7.09
C GLY A 257 6.64 -10.01 7.41
N LEU A 258 5.36 -10.16 7.78
CA LEU A 258 4.43 -9.09 8.15
C LEU A 258 3.98 -8.18 6.99
N GLY A 259 4.15 -8.63 5.73
CA GLY A 259 3.61 -7.98 4.54
C GLY A 259 3.39 -8.99 3.41
N SER A 260 2.84 -8.55 2.28
CA SER A 260 2.57 -9.43 1.13
C SER A 260 2.92 -8.78 -0.21
N PHE A 261 2.25 -9.15 -1.30
CA PHE A 261 2.62 -8.78 -2.67
C PHE A 261 2.61 -7.28 -2.92
N HIS A 262 1.71 -6.53 -2.28
CA HIS A 262 1.74 -5.08 -2.38
C HIS A 262 2.99 -4.49 -1.72
N CYS A 263 3.34 -4.96 -0.52
CA CYS A 263 4.53 -4.53 0.23
C CYS A 263 5.85 -4.87 -0.48
N LEU A 264 5.88 -5.96 -1.26
CA LEU A 264 7.06 -6.42 -2.00
C LEU A 264 7.23 -5.79 -3.39
N SER A 265 6.32 -4.89 -3.80
CA SER A 265 6.29 -4.37 -5.16
C SER A 265 6.18 -2.85 -5.19
N GLN A 266 6.82 -2.23 -6.19
CA GLN A 266 6.69 -0.81 -6.50
C GLN A 266 6.53 -0.65 -8.01
N GLN A 267 5.43 -0.07 -8.46
CA GLN A 267 5.15 0.13 -9.88
C GLN A 267 5.85 1.39 -10.42
N GLU A 268 6.45 1.27 -11.59
CA GLU A 268 6.89 2.41 -12.38
C GLU A 268 5.87 2.71 -13.49
N PRO A 269 5.17 3.86 -13.45
CA PRO A 269 4.19 4.20 -14.48
C PRO A 269 4.87 4.48 -15.83
N SER A 270 4.22 4.08 -16.92
CA SER A 270 4.66 4.42 -18.28
C SER A 270 4.32 5.86 -18.62
N VAL A 271 5.14 6.48 -19.46
CA VAL A 271 4.95 7.82 -20.02
C VAL A 271 4.25 7.75 -21.38
#